data_AF-A0A1Z8QCI0-F1
#
_entry.id   AF-A0A1Z8QCI0-F1
#
_cell.length_a   1.000
_cell.length_b   1.000
_cell.length_c   1.000
_cell.angle_alpha   90.00
_cell.angle_beta   90.00
_cell.angle_gamma   90.00
#
_symmetry.space_group_name_H-M   'P 1'
#
loop_
_entity.id
_entity.type
_entity.pdbx_description
1 polymer ?
#
loop_
_entity_poly.entity_id
_entity_poly.type
_entity_poly.pdbx_seq_one_letter_code
_entity_poly.pdbx_strand_id
1 'polypeptide(L)'
;MYYDGAHLYHLPADNVTIHADSRTFVEKYTYNDIDYTPSEIIHIKENSFYSIFRGTSRLKPAVRTMQLTSNMRQFQDNFFKNGAVPGLVLKSPNTLSEKIKERMIQSWSVRYRPDAGGRRPLILDGGIEVDSISNVNFKELDFQSSITENENIILKALGIPPIMLDSGNNANIRPNMRMYYLETVLPIVRKLNFAYSRFFGFAINEDVTNIPALQPELRDQSQYYSALVNGGIITPNEARDALGFEGVEGYDDLRIPANIAGSASNPDEGGRPSEGEEADE
;
A
#
# COMPACT_ATOMS: atom_id res chain seq x y z
N MET A 1 4.76 -8.66 -22.03
CA MET A 1 4.67 -10.14 -22.06
C MET A 1 4.83 -10.59 -23.49
N TYR A 2 5.56 -11.67 -23.74
CA TYR A 2 5.67 -12.31 -25.06
C TYR A 2 4.75 -13.51 -25.12
N TYR A 3 4.08 -13.72 -26.26
CA TYR A 3 3.23 -14.87 -26.55
C TYR A 3 3.72 -15.57 -27.82
N ASP A 4 4.07 -16.85 -27.70
CA ASP A 4 4.59 -17.66 -28.82
C ASP A 4 3.49 -18.44 -29.58
N GLY A 5 2.22 -18.25 -29.22
CA GLY A 5 1.08 -19.02 -29.72
C GLY A 5 0.58 -20.12 -28.77
N ALA A 6 1.33 -20.46 -27.71
CA ALA A 6 0.95 -21.47 -26.73
C ALA A 6 1.19 -21.02 -25.28
N HIS A 7 2.28 -20.31 -25.01
CA HIS A 7 2.76 -19.92 -23.69
C HIS A 7 3.00 -18.42 -23.60
N LEU A 8 2.93 -17.91 -22.37
CA LEU A 8 3.22 -16.52 -22.03
C LEU A 8 4.54 -16.42 -21.27
N TYR A 9 5.42 -15.54 -21.74
CA TYR A 9 6.72 -15.27 -21.14
C TYR A 9 6.80 -13.83 -20.66
N HIS A 10 7.27 -13.64 -19.43
CA HIS A 10 7.57 -12.31 -18.92
C HIS A 10 8.95 -11.88 -19.38
N LEU A 11 9.00 -10.91 -20.29
CA LEU A 11 10.24 -10.27 -20.71
C LEU A 11 10.57 -9.14 -19.70
N PRO A 12 11.73 -9.18 -19.01
CA PRO A 12 12.14 -8.12 -18.11
C PRO A 12 12.24 -6.79 -18.85
N ALA A 13 11.43 -5.81 -18.44
CA ALA A 13 11.30 -4.55 -19.15
C ALA A 13 12.66 -3.86 -19.34
N ASP A 14 13.56 -3.90 -18.36
CA ASP A 14 14.87 -3.22 -18.43
C ASP A 14 15.76 -3.65 -19.60
N ASN A 15 15.55 -4.86 -20.12
CA ASN A 15 16.32 -5.42 -21.23
C ASN A 15 15.56 -5.37 -22.57
N VAL A 16 14.37 -4.76 -22.59
CA VAL A 16 13.55 -4.62 -23.81
C VAL A 16 13.74 -3.22 -24.39
N THR A 17 14.14 -3.17 -25.66
CA THR A 17 14.21 -1.95 -26.46
C THR A 17 12.99 -1.85 -27.37
N ILE A 18 12.41 -0.65 -27.50
CA ILE A 18 11.26 -0.38 -28.36
C ILE A 18 11.74 0.44 -29.55
N HIS A 19 11.52 -0.06 -30.75
CA HIS A 19 11.83 0.64 -31.99
C HIS A 19 10.59 1.35 -32.49
N ALA A 20 10.63 2.69 -32.51
CA ALA A 20 9.51 3.52 -32.94
C ALA A 20 9.49 3.67 -34.46
N ASP A 21 8.29 3.74 -35.03
CA ASP A 21 8.09 4.02 -36.45
C ASP A 21 7.03 5.10 -36.65
N SER A 22 7.25 5.94 -37.67
CA SER A 22 6.40 7.08 -38.01
C SER A 22 5.01 6.69 -38.50
N ARG A 23 4.84 5.48 -39.06
CA ARG A 23 3.57 5.02 -39.65
C ARG A 23 2.79 4.12 -38.71
N THR A 24 3.48 3.17 -38.07
CA THR A 24 2.89 2.10 -37.26
C THR A 24 2.99 2.35 -35.76
N PHE A 25 3.55 3.49 -35.35
CA PHE A 25 3.87 3.86 -33.96
C PHE A 25 5.01 3.02 -33.35
N VAL A 26 4.92 1.69 -33.41
CA VAL A 26 5.97 0.76 -32.96
C VAL A 26 6.27 -0.23 -34.07
N GLU A 27 7.53 -0.27 -34.52
CA GLU A 27 8.01 -1.21 -35.54
C GLU A 27 8.23 -2.60 -34.95
N LYS A 28 9.00 -2.68 -33.87
CA LYS A 28 9.41 -3.93 -33.22
C LYS A 28 9.88 -3.73 -31.78
N TYR A 29 9.99 -4.84 -31.07
CA TYR A 29 10.60 -4.94 -29.75
C TYR A 29 11.86 -5.81 -29.85
N THR A 30 12.92 -5.47 -29.13
CA THR A 30 14.15 -6.28 -29.11
C THR A 30 14.51 -6.65 -27.68
N TYR A 31 14.76 -7.94 -27.42
CA TYR A 31 15.24 -8.46 -26.14
C TYR A 31 16.42 -9.41 -26.37
N ASN A 32 17.58 -9.11 -25.79
CA ASN A 32 18.82 -9.90 -25.91
C ASN A 32 19.09 -10.38 -27.35
N ASP A 33 19.08 -9.46 -28.31
CA ASP A 33 19.30 -9.68 -29.77
C ASP A 33 18.20 -10.42 -30.53
N ILE A 34 17.09 -10.77 -29.89
CA ILE A 34 15.91 -11.32 -30.55
C ILE A 34 14.91 -10.19 -30.81
N ASP A 35 14.51 -10.04 -32.06
CA ASP A 35 13.46 -9.13 -32.48
C ASP A 35 12.08 -9.81 -32.42
N TYR A 36 11.10 -9.07 -31.92
CA TYR A 36 9.70 -9.47 -31.79
C TYR A 36 8.82 -8.44 -32.48
N THR A 37 7.80 -8.93 -33.17
CA THR A 37 6.77 -8.10 -33.78
C THR A 37 5.81 -7.55 -32.72
N PRO A 38 5.13 -6.42 -32.97
CA PRO A 38 4.12 -5.90 -32.05
C PRO A 38 2.96 -6.86 -31.78
N SER A 39 2.66 -7.77 -32.72
CA SER A 39 1.64 -8.82 -32.57
C SER A 39 2.02 -9.95 -31.62
N GLU A 40 3.29 -10.08 -31.26
CA GLU A 40 3.77 -11.11 -30.32
C GLU A 40 3.88 -10.57 -28.89
N ILE A 41 3.82 -9.25 -28.72
CA ILE A 41 4.07 -8.57 -27.44
C ILE A 41 2.81 -7.91 -26.89
N ILE A 42 2.40 -8.35 -25.71
CA ILE A 42 1.43 -7.65 -24.87
C ILE A 42 2.20 -6.59 -24.08
N HIS A 43 2.18 -5.36 -24.59
CA HIS A 43 2.86 -4.22 -23.97
C HIS A 43 1.94 -3.51 -22.97
N ILE A 44 2.27 -3.64 -21.68
CA ILE A 44 1.54 -3.00 -20.58
C ILE A 44 2.45 -1.94 -19.97
N LYS A 45 2.00 -0.69 -19.98
CA LYS A 45 2.77 0.44 -19.45
C LYS A 45 2.02 1.20 -18.36
N GLU A 46 2.78 1.91 -17.55
CA GLU A 46 2.27 3.00 -16.74
C GLU A 46 2.26 4.31 -17.54
N ASN A 47 1.63 5.34 -16.97
CA ASN A 47 1.74 6.69 -17.50
C ASN A 47 3.19 7.20 -17.41
N SER A 48 3.58 8.02 -18.36
CA SER A 48 4.88 8.69 -18.36
C SER A 48 4.74 10.07 -18.98
N PHE A 49 5.40 11.05 -18.35
CA PHE A 49 5.56 12.39 -18.91
C PHE A 49 6.76 12.49 -19.86
N TYR A 50 7.68 11.53 -19.79
CA TYR A 50 8.95 11.57 -20.53
C TYR A 50 8.92 10.76 -21.82
N SER A 51 8.07 9.73 -21.89
CA SER A 51 8.00 8.85 -23.05
C SER A 51 6.55 8.47 -23.36
N ILE A 52 6.18 8.60 -24.63
CA ILE A 52 4.91 8.05 -25.13
C ILE A 52 4.98 6.54 -25.33
N PHE A 53 6.19 5.97 -25.43
CA PHE A 53 6.41 4.55 -25.65
C PHE A 53 6.55 3.80 -24.32
N ARG A 54 7.35 4.30 -23.37
CA ARG A 54 7.65 3.60 -22.11
C ARG A 54 6.93 4.24 -20.92
N GLY A 55 6.41 3.40 -20.02
CA GLY A 55 5.84 3.86 -18.75
C GLY A 55 6.90 4.25 -17.71
N THR A 56 6.54 5.12 -16.78
CA THR A 56 7.38 5.43 -15.62
C THR A 56 6.97 4.55 -14.44
N SER A 57 7.96 3.94 -13.76
CA SER A 57 7.68 3.14 -12.54
C SER A 57 7.00 3.99 -11.46
N ARG A 58 6.01 3.41 -10.76
CA ARG A 58 5.35 4.03 -9.60
C ARG A 58 6.32 4.34 -8.46
N LEU A 59 7.45 3.62 -8.38
CA LEU A 59 8.50 3.87 -7.40
C LEU A 59 9.42 5.04 -7.78
N LYS A 60 9.37 5.53 -9.02
CA LYS A 60 10.28 6.57 -9.50
C LYS A 60 10.25 7.84 -8.61
N PRO A 61 9.10 8.34 -8.15
CA PRO A 61 9.05 9.49 -7.23
C PRO A 61 9.70 9.22 -5.86
N ALA A 62 9.72 7.97 -5.42
CA ALA A 62 10.24 7.57 -4.11
C ALA A 62 11.73 7.18 -4.12
N VAL A 63 12.40 7.12 -5.28
CA VAL A 63 13.80 6.68 -5.40
C VAL A 63 14.74 7.46 -4.49
N ARG A 64 14.59 8.79 -4.42
CA ARG A 64 15.41 9.64 -3.53
C ARG A 64 15.21 9.26 -2.07
N THR A 65 13.97 9.02 -1.67
CA THR A 65 13.59 8.62 -0.30
C THR A 65 14.14 7.24 0.04
N MET A 66 14.11 6.29 -0.90
CA MET A 66 14.71 4.97 -0.74
C MET A 66 16.24 5.07 -0.52
N GLN A 67 16.92 5.89 -1.33
CA GLN A 67 18.36 6.11 -1.17
C GLN A 67 18.68 6.75 0.19
N LEU A 68 17.90 7.75 0.61
CA LEU A 68 18.07 8.39 1.91
C LEU A 68 17.91 7.36 3.04
N THR A 69 16.87 6.54 3.00
CA THR A 69 16.62 5.47 3.98
C THR A 69 17.78 4.47 4.04
N SER A 70 18.30 4.06 2.87
CA SER A 70 19.46 3.17 2.79
C SER A 70 20.70 3.79 3.44
N ASN A 71 20.98 5.07 3.15
CA ASN A 71 22.12 5.78 3.72
C ASN A 71 21.99 5.93 5.24
N MET A 72 20.78 6.21 5.73
CA MET A 72 20.49 6.31 7.17
C MET A 72 20.70 4.98 7.89
N ARG A 73 20.19 3.88 7.33
CA ARG A 73 20.41 2.53 7.88
C ARG A 73 21.90 2.15 7.86
N GLN A 74 22.61 2.44 6.77
CA GLN A 74 24.05 2.21 6.69
C GLN A 74 24.84 3.06 7.70
N PHE A 75 24.45 4.30 7.92
CA PHE A 75 25.03 5.15 8.96
C PHE A 75 24.80 4.56 10.36
N GLN A 76 23.57 4.13 10.66
CA GLN A 76 23.25 3.46 11.92
C GLN A 76 24.09 2.20 12.12
N ASP A 77 24.16 1.32 11.11
CA ASP A 77 24.95 0.09 11.17
C ASP A 77 26.42 0.39 11.46
N ASN A 78 27.00 1.38 10.77
CA ASN A 78 28.39 1.78 10.98
C ASN A 78 28.59 2.41 12.36
N PHE A 79 27.65 3.21 12.82
CA PHE A 79 27.67 3.82 14.15
C PHE A 79 27.69 2.75 15.25
N PHE A 80 26.82 1.75 15.16
CA PHE A 80 26.78 0.64 16.13
C PHE A 80 27.99 -0.29 16.03
N LYS A 81 28.48 -0.60 14.81
CA LYS A 81 29.72 -1.36 14.61
C LYS A 81 30.94 -0.69 15.24
N ASN A 82 30.97 0.64 15.24
CA ASN A 82 32.04 1.44 15.83
C ASN A 82 31.83 1.70 17.34
N GLY A 83 30.92 0.99 18.00
CA GLY A 83 30.69 1.08 19.44
C GLY A 83 30.01 2.37 19.89
N ALA A 84 29.29 3.05 19.00
CA ALA A 84 28.66 4.34 19.25
C ALA A 84 29.63 5.45 19.71
N VAL A 85 30.93 5.27 19.49
CA VAL A 85 31.95 6.25 19.86
C VAL A 85 32.20 7.17 18.68
N PRO A 86 31.97 8.49 18.82
CA PRO A 86 32.33 9.44 17.79
C PRO A 86 33.84 9.47 17.55
N GLY A 87 34.27 9.97 16.39
CA GLY A 87 35.69 10.12 16.08
C GLY A 87 36.46 10.75 17.25
N LEU A 88 37.57 10.12 17.63
CA LEU A 88 38.40 10.54 18.76
C LEU A 88 39.54 11.43 18.25
N VAL A 89 39.82 12.53 18.93
CA VAL A 89 41.04 13.32 18.72
C VAL A 89 41.96 13.14 19.90
N LEU A 90 43.21 12.82 19.62
CA LEU A 90 44.26 12.81 20.62
C LEU A 90 44.92 14.19 20.63
N LYS A 91 44.76 14.94 21.71
CA LYS A 91 45.44 16.22 21.96
C LYS A 91 46.77 15.93 22.64
N SER A 92 47.87 16.43 22.07
CA SER A 92 49.19 16.37 22.69
C SER A 92 49.67 17.79 22.98
N PRO A 93 50.24 18.06 24.18
CA PRO A 93 50.81 19.37 24.50
C PRO A 93 52.08 19.68 23.70
N ASN A 94 52.71 18.67 23.09
CA ASN A 94 53.96 18.81 22.34
C ASN A 94 53.76 18.53 20.84
N THR A 95 54.60 19.12 19.99
CA THR A 95 54.61 18.82 18.56
C THR A 95 55.18 17.43 18.31
N LEU A 96 54.34 16.53 17.81
CA LEU A 96 54.73 15.16 17.47
C LEU A 96 55.26 15.10 16.03
N SER A 97 56.38 14.39 15.82
CA SER A 97 56.85 14.04 14.48
C SER A 97 55.89 13.07 13.77
N GLU A 98 55.86 13.10 12.44
CA GLU A 98 54.97 12.26 11.64
C GLU A 98 55.17 10.75 11.89
N LYS A 99 56.43 10.33 12.04
CA LYS A 99 56.78 8.95 12.41
C LYS A 99 56.23 8.51 13.77
N ILE A 100 56.15 9.42 14.74
CA ILE A 100 55.57 9.14 16.06
C ILE A 100 54.05 9.07 15.95
N LYS A 101 53.42 9.95 15.17
CA LYS A 101 51.97 9.94 14.91
C LYS A 101 51.52 8.60 14.30
N GLU A 102 52.19 8.14 13.25
CA GLU A 102 51.84 6.85 12.60
C GLU A 102 51.99 5.66 13.55
N ARG A 103 53.10 5.59 14.31
CA ARG A 103 53.30 4.54 15.31
C ARG A 103 52.21 4.58 16.38
N MET A 104 51.81 5.77 16.81
CA MET A 104 50.76 5.96 17.80
C MET A 104 49.41 5.48 17.27
N ILE A 105 49.04 5.85 16.03
CA ILE A 105 47.81 5.40 15.35
C ILE A 105 47.80 3.87 15.23
N GLN A 106 48.91 3.25 14.82
CA GLN A 106 49.01 1.79 14.73
C GLN A 106 48.82 1.13 16.10
N SER A 107 49.50 1.64 17.14
CA SER A 107 49.36 1.11 18.51
C SER A 107 47.95 1.27 19.05
N TRP A 108 47.27 2.37 18.69
CA TRP A 108 45.89 2.65 19.04
C TRP A 108 44.95 1.66 18.34
N SER A 109 45.07 1.47 17.02
CA SER A 109 44.23 0.56 16.23
C SER A 109 44.30 -0.91 16.69
N VAL A 110 45.46 -1.36 17.19
CA VAL A 110 45.65 -2.73 17.70
C VAL A 110 44.97 -2.92 19.06
N ARG A 111 44.97 -1.87 19.90
CA ARG A 111 44.48 -1.94 21.28
C ARG A 111 43.02 -1.54 21.41
N TYR A 112 42.57 -0.59 20.58
CA TYR A 112 41.21 -0.08 20.56
C TYR A 112 40.35 -0.91 19.61
N ARG A 113 39.55 -1.81 20.20
CA ARG A 113 38.60 -2.67 19.51
C ARG A 113 37.19 -2.38 20.04
N PRO A 114 36.42 -1.50 19.38
CA PRO A 114 35.08 -1.12 19.83
C PRO A 114 34.09 -2.31 19.77
N ASP A 115 34.29 -3.23 18.84
CA ASP A 115 33.57 -4.50 18.68
C ASP A 115 33.74 -5.46 19.88
N ALA A 116 34.87 -5.40 20.58
CA ALA A 116 35.16 -6.26 21.74
C ALA A 116 34.64 -5.69 23.09
N GLY A 117 33.83 -4.62 23.05
CA GLY A 117 33.11 -4.11 24.23
C GLY A 117 33.97 -3.35 25.24
N GLY A 118 35.03 -2.66 24.79
CA GLY A 118 35.77 -1.70 25.65
C GLY A 118 36.52 -2.32 26.84
N ARG A 119 36.67 -3.65 26.90
CA ARG A 119 37.21 -4.38 28.07
C ARG A 119 38.72 -4.19 28.33
N ARG A 120 39.45 -3.51 27.45
CA ARG A 120 40.88 -3.23 27.64
C ARG A 120 41.08 -1.73 27.95
N PRO A 121 41.50 -1.36 29.16
CA PRO A 121 41.84 0.02 29.46
C PRO A 121 43.03 0.46 28.58
N LEU A 122 42.86 1.56 27.84
CA LEU A 122 43.96 2.22 27.15
C LEU A 122 44.59 3.24 28.10
N ILE A 123 45.91 3.17 28.23
CA ILE A 123 46.72 4.15 28.97
C ILE A 123 47.39 5.03 27.93
N LEU A 124 47.23 6.35 28.10
CA LEU A 124 47.88 7.38 27.29
C LEU A 124 49.10 7.89 28.05
N ASP A 125 50.22 8.04 27.35
CA ASP A 125 51.49 8.49 27.92
C ASP A 125 51.77 9.95 27.53
N GLY A 126 52.63 10.64 28.26
CA GLY A 126 53.14 11.97 27.89
C GLY A 126 52.12 13.11 27.92
N GLY A 127 51.08 13.02 28.77
CA GLY A 127 50.07 14.08 28.93
C GLY A 127 49.09 14.18 27.74
N ILE A 128 48.92 13.10 26.97
CA ILE A 128 48.00 13.05 25.85
C ILE A 128 46.57 12.84 26.37
N GLU A 129 45.67 13.72 25.96
CA GLU A 129 44.26 13.70 26.34
C GLU A 129 43.39 13.26 25.16
N VAL A 130 42.33 12.49 25.44
CA VAL A 130 41.29 12.19 24.45
C VAL A 130 40.28 13.31 24.47
N ASP A 131 40.16 14.00 23.35
CA ASP A 131 39.10 14.94 23.09
C ASP A 131 38.01 14.24 22.28
N SER A 132 36.79 14.22 22.82
CA SER A 132 35.62 13.78 22.09
C SER A 132 35.22 14.90 21.13
N ILE A 133 35.48 14.73 19.83
CA ILE A 133 35.11 15.72 18.81
C ILE A 133 33.61 16.03 18.80
N SER A 134 32.78 15.11 19.28
CA SER A 134 31.35 15.15 18.98
C SER A 134 30.52 15.06 20.26
N ASN A 135 29.92 16.21 20.60
CA ASN A 135 28.69 16.34 21.38
C ASN A 135 27.45 15.91 20.57
N VAL A 136 27.59 15.06 19.54
CA VAL A 136 26.45 14.54 18.80
C VAL A 136 25.79 13.48 19.67
N ASN A 137 24.83 13.92 20.48
CA ASN A 137 24.00 13.04 21.27
C ASN A 137 23.16 12.19 20.30
N PHE A 138 23.52 10.93 20.11
CA PHE A 138 22.79 10.03 19.22
C PHE A 138 21.30 9.90 19.59
N LYS A 139 20.93 10.18 20.85
CA LYS A 139 19.52 10.26 21.25
C LYS A 139 18.78 11.45 20.62
N GLU A 140 19.47 12.50 20.21
CA GLU A 140 18.88 13.67 19.53
C GLU A 140 18.73 13.44 18.02
N LEU A 141 19.47 12.49 17.46
CA LEU A 141 19.25 12.07 16.08
C LEU A 141 18.00 11.17 16.06
N ASP A 142 16.85 11.79 15.82
CA ASP A 142 15.56 11.12 15.67
C ASP A 142 15.48 10.34 14.34
N PHE A 143 16.33 9.33 14.24
CA PHE A 143 16.39 8.46 13.08
C PHE A 143 15.12 7.64 12.93
N GLN A 144 14.48 7.27 14.04
CA GLN A 144 13.32 6.40 14.00
C GLN A 144 12.14 7.10 13.34
N SER A 145 11.81 8.34 13.75
CA SER A 145 10.72 9.09 13.10
C SER A 145 11.01 9.36 11.62
N SER A 146 12.26 9.70 11.31
CA SER A 146 12.70 9.97 9.94
C SER A 146 12.61 8.73 9.05
N ILE A 147 12.95 7.55 9.57
CA ILE A 147 12.81 6.28 8.85
C ILE A 147 11.32 5.98 8.63
N THR A 148 10.48 6.11 9.65
CA THR A 148 9.04 5.88 9.54
C THR A 148 8.39 6.82 8.52
N GLU A 149 8.75 8.11 8.51
CA GLU A 149 8.21 9.05 7.51
C GLU A 149 8.68 8.71 6.09
N ASN A 150 9.95 8.32 5.93
CA ASN A 150 10.46 7.87 4.65
C ASN A 150 9.74 6.59 4.14
N GLU A 151 9.48 5.64 5.03
CA GLU A 151 8.70 4.44 4.73
C GLU A 151 7.27 4.80 4.30
N ASN A 152 6.62 5.73 5.01
CA ASN A 152 5.30 6.26 4.64
C ASN A 152 5.27 6.87 3.23
N ILE A 153 6.30 7.65 2.86
CA ILE A 153 6.41 8.24 1.52
C ILE A 153 6.53 7.14 0.44
N ILE A 154 7.29 6.08 0.70
CA ILE A 154 7.46 4.96 -0.21
C ILE A 154 6.12 4.21 -0.40
N LEU A 155 5.39 3.96 0.68
CA LEU A 155 4.08 3.29 0.65
C LEU A 155 3.04 4.13 -0.11
N LYS A 156 3.01 5.44 0.14
CA LYS A 156 2.16 6.40 -0.59
C LYS A 156 2.43 6.36 -2.09
N ALA A 157 3.70 6.28 -2.51
CA ALA A 157 4.05 6.19 -3.94
C ALA A 157 3.54 4.89 -4.60
N LEU A 158 3.41 3.80 -3.83
CA LEU A 158 2.84 2.53 -4.29
C LEU A 158 1.30 2.47 -4.19
N GLY A 159 0.66 3.44 -3.53
CA GLY A 159 -0.77 3.40 -3.21
C GLY A 159 -1.14 2.47 -2.06
N ILE A 160 -0.16 2.07 -1.23
CA ILE A 160 -0.38 1.19 -0.09
C ILE A 160 -0.68 2.05 1.15
N PRO A 161 -1.82 1.87 1.83
CA PRO A 161 -2.10 2.56 3.09
C PRO A 161 -1.10 2.13 4.19
N PRO A 162 -0.41 3.06 4.87
CA PRO A 162 0.59 2.73 5.89
C PRO A 162 0.08 1.85 7.03
N ILE A 163 -1.19 2.04 7.43
CA ILE A 163 -1.85 1.26 8.48
C ILE A 163 -1.86 -0.26 8.23
N MET A 164 -1.65 -0.69 6.97
CA MET A 164 -1.53 -2.11 6.64
C MET A 164 -0.24 -2.75 7.19
N LEU A 165 0.78 -1.95 7.48
CA LEU A 165 2.07 -2.40 8.03
C LEU A 165 2.22 -2.06 9.52
N ASP A 166 1.35 -1.23 10.08
CA ASP A 166 1.36 -0.89 11.49
C ASP A 166 0.74 -2.00 12.35
N SER A 167 1.47 -2.45 13.38
CA SER A 167 1.06 -3.53 14.29
C SER A 167 0.12 -3.07 15.43
N GLY A 168 -0.67 -2.03 15.21
CA GLY A 168 -1.52 -1.38 16.22
C GLY A 168 -2.88 -2.03 16.45
N ASN A 169 -3.73 -1.37 17.26
CA ASN A 169 -5.12 -1.78 17.48
C ASN A 169 -5.96 -1.50 16.22
N ASN A 170 -5.91 -2.44 15.28
CA ASN A 170 -6.40 -2.32 13.93
C ASN A 170 -7.91 -2.63 13.82
N ALA A 171 -8.71 -2.07 14.73
CA ALA A 171 -10.18 -2.22 14.72
C ALA A 171 -10.83 -1.74 13.42
N ASN A 172 -10.15 -0.86 12.66
CA ASN A 172 -10.61 -0.28 11.39
C ASN A 172 -9.81 -0.78 10.17
N ILE A 173 -9.21 -1.97 10.22
CA ILE A 173 -8.40 -2.45 9.09
C ILE A 173 -9.22 -2.77 7.85
N ARG A 174 -10.47 -3.24 8.02
CA ARG A 174 -11.32 -3.67 6.91
C ARG A 174 -11.67 -2.53 5.93
N PRO A 175 -12.12 -1.33 6.38
CA PRO A 175 -12.28 -0.18 5.48
C PRO A 175 -10.99 0.21 4.74
N ASN A 176 -9.84 0.17 5.41
CA ASN A 176 -8.54 0.49 4.79
C ASN A 176 -8.12 -0.58 3.76
N MET A 177 -8.35 -1.86 4.05
CA MET A 177 -8.17 -2.94 3.09
C MET A 177 -9.09 -2.75 1.88
N ARG A 178 -10.37 -2.42 2.09
CA ARG A 178 -11.31 -2.13 1.00
C ARG A 178 -10.80 -1.00 0.12
N MET A 179 -10.37 0.11 0.71
CA MET A 179 -9.79 1.25 -0.01
C MET A 179 -8.54 0.85 -0.81
N TYR A 180 -7.64 0.05 -0.22
CA TYR A 180 -6.46 -0.46 -0.91
C TYR A 180 -6.80 -1.28 -2.16
N TYR A 181 -7.80 -2.17 -2.06
CA TYR A 181 -8.26 -2.95 -3.20
C TYR A 181 -8.88 -2.06 -4.29
N LEU A 182 -9.76 -1.15 -3.91
CA LEU A 182 -10.49 -0.29 -4.86
C LEU A 182 -9.57 0.72 -5.56
N GLU A 183 -8.66 1.36 -4.84
CA GLU A 183 -7.85 2.46 -5.36
C GLU A 183 -6.52 2.01 -6.00
N THR A 184 -6.00 0.85 -5.59
CA THR A 184 -4.67 0.40 -6.05
C THR A 184 -4.71 -0.94 -6.77
N VAL A 185 -5.21 -1.99 -6.13
CA VAL A 185 -5.11 -3.35 -6.67
C VAL A 185 -5.99 -3.54 -7.91
N LEU A 186 -7.28 -3.24 -7.81
CA LEU A 186 -8.23 -3.43 -8.92
C LEU A 186 -7.87 -2.58 -10.14
N PRO A 187 -7.47 -1.30 -10.04
CA PRO A 187 -7.01 -0.54 -11.19
C PRO A 187 -5.79 -1.15 -11.89
N ILE A 188 -4.84 -1.73 -11.15
CA ILE A 188 -3.70 -2.46 -11.74
C ILE A 188 -4.19 -3.70 -12.48
N VAL A 189 -5.03 -4.52 -11.84
CA VAL A 189 -5.57 -5.75 -12.43
C VAL A 189 -6.41 -5.45 -13.68
N ARG A 190 -7.29 -4.44 -13.64
CA ARG A 190 -8.08 -3.98 -14.78
C ARG A 190 -7.20 -3.58 -15.96
N LYS A 191 -6.12 -2.82 -15.69
CA LYS A 191 -5.19 -2.44 -16.74
C LYS A 191 -4.51 -3.65 -17.38
N LEU A 192 -4.13 -4.66 -16.60
CA LEU A 192 -3.62 -5.92 -17.12
C LEU A 192 -4.69 -6.61 -17.98
N ASN A 193 -5.91 -6.75 -17.45
CA ASN A 193 -7.04 -7.39 -18.12
C ASN A 193 -7.37 -6.72 -19.45
N PHE A 194 -7.38 -5.38 -19.53
CA PHE A 194 -7.61 -4.66 -20.78
C PHE A 194 -6.51 -4.95 -21.81
N ALA A 195 -5.25 -5.04 -21.40
CA ALA A 195 -4.16 -5.37 -22.31
C ALA A 195 -4.27 -6.81 -22.84
N TYR A 196 -4.60 -7.77 -21.97
CA TYR A 196 -4.85 -9.16 -22.38
C TYR A 196 -6.10 -9.29 -23.25
N SER A 197 -7.17 -8.59 -22.91
CA SER A 197 -8.43 -8.57 -23.67
C SER A 197 -8.22 -8.03 -25.09
N ARG A 198 -7.48 -6.92 -25.20
CA ARG A 198 -7.08 -6.31 -26.49
C ARG A 198 -6.31 -7.28 -27.37
N PHE A 199 -5.43 -8.08 -26.77
CA PHE A 199 -4.52 -8.98 -27.47
C PHE A 199 -5.22 -10.27 -27.93
N PHE A 200 -5.96 -10.94 -27.03
CA PHE A 200 -6.63 -12.21 -27.35
C PHE A 200 -8.02 -12.04 -27.99
N GLY A 201 -8.63 -10.86 -27.89
CA GLY A 201 -9.96 -10.60 -28.45
C GLY A 201 -11.13 -11.09 -27.59
N PHE A 202 -10.89 -11.44 -26.32
CA PHE A 202 -11.92 -11.82 -25.35
C PHE A 202 -12.13 -10.73 -24.30
N ALA A 203 -13.32 -10.68 -23.69
CA ALA A 203 -13.56 -9.84 -22.52
C ALA A 203 -13.03 -10.55 -21.26
N ILE A 204 -11.99 -9.98 -20.64
CA ILE A 204 -11.43 -10.47 -19.38
C ILE A 204 -11.82 -9.48 -18.28
N ASN A 205 -12.59 -9.94 -17.29
CA ASN A 205 -12.99 -9.16 -16.14
C ASN A 205 -12.45 -9.82 -14.86
N GLU A 206 -12.11 -9.02 -13.86
CA GLU A 206 -11.70 -9.52 -12.56
C GLU A 206 -12.90 -10.05 -11.75
N ASP A 207 -12.74 -11.22 -11.13
CA ASP A 207 -13.71 -11.74 -10.17
C ASP A 207 -13.39 -11.19 -8.77
N VAL A 208 -14.32 -10.41 -8.22
CA VAL A 208 -14.20 -9.79 -6.88
C VAL A 208 -15.05 -10.50 -5.83
N THR A 209 -15.81 -11.54 -6.21
CA THR A 209 -16.84 -12.18 -5.38
C THR A 209 -16.26 -12.75 -4.09
N ASN A 210 -15.08 -13.34 -4.17
CA ASN A 210 -14.42 -14.03 -3.06
C ASN A 210 -13.35 -13.19 -2.36
N ILE A 211 -13.36 -11.86 -2.51
CA ILE A 211 -12.43 -10.96 -1.84
C ILE A 211 -13.06 -10.46 -0.53
N PRO A 212 -12.63 -10.93 0.67
CA PRO A 212 -13.32 -10.63 1.93
C PRO A 212 -13.40 -9.13 2.28
N ALA A 213 -12.44 -8.32 1.79
CA ALA A 213 -12.43 -6.88 1.99
C ALA A 213 -13.45 -6.13 1.11
N LEU A 214 -13.88 -6.74 -0.01
CA LEU A 214 -14.83 -6.15 -0.95
C LEU A 214 -16.26 -6.63 -0.73
N GLN A 215 -16.43 -7.77 -0.05
CA GLN A 215 -17.74 -8.26 0.34
C GLN A 215 -18.46 -7.25 1.25
N PRO A 216 -19.73 -6.94 0.98
CA PRO A 216 -20.51 -6.12 1.88
C PRO A 216 -20.68 -6.85 3.21
N GLU A 217 -20.77 -6.10 4.32
CA GLU A 217 -21.05 -6.73 5.61
C GLU A 217 -22.48 -7.29 5.60
N LEU A 218 -22.67 -8.49 6.15
CA LEU A 218 -24.00 -9.11 6.27
C LEU A 218 -25.01 -8.17 6.94
N ARG A 219 -24.54 -7.37 7.92
CA ARG A 219 -25.36 -6.35 8.57
C ARG A 219 -25.80 -5.26 7.59
N ASP A 220 -24.89 -4.72 6.79
CA ASP A 220 -25.19 -3.67 5.82
C ASP A 220 -26.11 -4.20 4.71
N GLN A 221 -25.91 -5.44 4.25
CA GLN A 221 -26.84 -6.10 3.32
C GLN A 221 -28.23 -6.24 3.94
N SER A 222 -28.31 -6.71 5.20
CA SER A 222 -29.60 -6.87 5.87
C SER A 222 -30.34 -5.54 6.03
N GLN A 223 -29.63 -4.46 6.35
CA GLN A 223 -30.19 -3.12 6.48
C GLN A 223 -30.63 -2.57 5.12
N TYR A 224 -29.82 -2.75 4.08
CA TYR A 224 -30.13 -2.33 2.71
C TYR A 224 -31.41 -2.99 2.19
N TYR A 225 -31.46 -4.33 2.20
CA TYR A 225 -32.64 -5.07 1.72
C TYR A 225 -33.87 -4.83 2.59
N SER A 226 -33.71 -4.75 3.92
CA SER A 226 -34.82 -4.39 4.82
C SER A 226 -35.37 -3.00 4.52
N ALA A 227 -34.52 -2.02 4.23
CA ALA A 227 -34.95 -0.67 3.87
C ALA A 227 -35.69 -0.64 2.52
N LEU A 228 -35.19 -1.35 1.50
CA LEU A 228 -35.84 -1.42 0.19
C LEU A 228 -37.21 -2.11 0.25
N VAL A 229 -37.30 -3.22 0.99
CA VAL A 229 -38.56 -3.97 1.17
C VAL A 229 -39.57 -3.14 1.97
N ASN A 230 -39.15 -2.50 3.07
CA ASN A 230 -40.06 -1.67 3.87
C ASN A 230 -40.44 -0.36 3.17
N GLY A 231 -39.59 0.15 2.28
CA GLY A 231 -39.87 1.30 1.41
C GLY A 231 -40.79 0.98 0.24
N GLY A 232 -41.14 -0.30 0.02
CA GLY A 232 -41.99 -0.73 -1.09
C GLY A 232 -41.32 -0.60 -2.46
N ILE A 233 -39.97 -0.63 -2.53
CA ILE A 233 -39.21 -0.53 -3.78
C ILE A 233 -39.02 -1.90 -4.42
N ILE A 234 -38.77 -2.93 -3.61
CA ILE A 234 -38.63 -4.32 -4.02
C ILE A 234 -39.52 -5.22 -3.16
N THR A 235 -39.85 -6.40 -3.67
CA THR A 235 -40.64 -7.39 -2.92
C THR A 235 -39.74 -8.15 -1.94
N PRO A 236 -40.32 -8.73 -0.87
CA PRO A 236 -39.55 -9.60 0.03
C PRO A 236 -38.91 -10.79 -0.71
N ASN A 237 -39.56 -11.36 -1.73
CA ASN A 237 -38.98 -12.47 -2.51
C ASN A 237 -37.84 -12.02 -3.43
N GLU A 238 -37.87 -10.82 -4.01
CA GLU A 238 -36.73 -10.25 -4.75
C GLU A 238 -35.50 -10.05 -3.85
N ALA A 239 -35.71 -9.61 -2.60
CA ALA A 239 -34.64 -9.52 -1.61
C ALA A 239 -34.08 -10.90 -1.20
N ARG A 240 -34.94 -11.93 -1.11
CA ARG A 240 -34.54 -13.31 -0.80
C ARG A 240 -33.70 -13.92 -1.91
N ASP A 241 -34.13 -13.76 -3.17
CA ASP A 241 -33.39 -14.22 -4.35
C ASP A 241 -31.99 -13.58 -4.41
N ALA A 242 -31.91 -12.27 -4.19
CA ALA A 242 -30.63 -11.53 -4.16
C ALA A 242 -29.68 -11.98 -3.03
N LEU A 243 -30.21 -12.54 -1.94
CA LEU A 243 -29.45 -13.11 -0.83
C LEU A 243 -29.22 -14.62 -0.97
N GLY A 244 -29.71 -15.25 -2.04
CA GLY A 244 -29.58 -16.68 -2.30
C GLY A 244 -30.52 -17.57 -1.49
N PHE A 245 -31.64 -17.03 -1.00
CA PHE A 245 -32.70 -17.79 -0.33
C PHE A 245 -33.83 -18.15 -1.30
N GLU A 246 -34.46 -19.31 -1.10
CA GLU A 246 -35.67 -19.69 -1.85
C GLU A 246 -36.84 -18.74 -1.52
N GLY A 247 -37.65 -18.40 -2.52
CA GLY A 247 -38.86 -17.61 -2.35
C GLY A 247 -39.90 -18.30 -1.45
N VAL A 248 -40.78 -17.51 -0.85
CA VAL A 248 -41.89 -18.00 -0.03
C VAL A 248 -43.21 -17.55 -0.66
N GLU A 249 -44.18 -18.46 -0.72
CA GLU A 249 -45.50 -18.16 -1.29
C GLU A 249 -46.18 -17.00 -0.57
N GLY A 250 -46.76 -16.06 -1.33
CA GLY A 250 -47.47 -14.88 -0.78
C GLY A 250 -46.59 -13.68 -0.44
N TYR A 251 -45.31 -13.69 -0.79
CA TYR A 251 -44.36 -12.61 -0.55
C TYR A 251 -43.82 -11.94 -1.83
N ASP A 252 -44.58 -12.05 -2.92
CA ASP A 252 -44.29 -11.43 -4.22
C ASP A 252 -44.92 -10.04 -4.37
N ASP A 253 -45.67 -9.57 -3.38
CA ASP A 253 -46.30 -8.25 -3.40
C ASP A 253 -45.43 -7.19 -2.71
N LEU A 254 -45.46 -5.96 -3.24
CA LEU A 254 -44.81 -4.81 -2.63
C LEU A 254 -45.48 -4.48 -1.30
N ARG A 255 -44.66 -4.35 -0.25
CA ARG A 255 -45.15 -3.92 1.05
C ARG A 255 -45.54 -2.45 0.99
N ILE A 256 -46.81 -2.16 1.27
CA ILE A 256 -47.27 -0.77 1.41
C ILE A 256 -46.75 -0.24 2.76
N PRO A 257 -45.96 0.86 2.77
CA PRO A 257 -45.48 1.44 4.02
C PRO A 257 -46.65 1.78 4.94
N ALA A 258 -46.56 1.42 6.22
CA ALA A 258 -47.63 1.62 7.20
C ALA A 258 -48.09 3.09 7.29
N ASN A 259 -47.19 4.04 6.99
CA ASN A 259 -47.45 5.47 6.97
C ASN A 259 -48.44 5.88 5.86
N ILE A 260 -48.47 5.13 4.75
CA ILE A 260 -49.41 5.32 3.63
C ILE A 260 -50.65 4.45 3.87
N ALA A 261 -50.48 3.23 4.38
CA ALA A 261 -51.59 2.31 4.65
C ALA A 261 -52.57 2.83 5.73
N GLY A 262 -52.07 3.47 6.80
CA GLY A 262 -52.92 4.10 7.82
C GLY A 262 -53.57 5.43 7.39
N SER A 263 -53.09 6.02 6.30
CA SER A 263 -53.69 7.23 5.70
C SER A 263 -54.70 6.90 4.60
N ALA A 264 -54.65 5.67 4.07
CA ALA A 264 -55.46 5.19 2.95
C ALA A 264 -56.51 4.13 3.36
N SER A 265 -56.57 3.74 4.64
CA SER A 265 -57.67 2.94 5.17
C SER A 265 -58.88 3.83 5.46
N ASN A 266 -59.77 3.91 4.47
CA ASN A 266 -61.20 4.26 4.54
C ASN A 266 -61.60 5.56 5.30
N PRO A 267 -61.89 6.69 4.60
CA PRO A 267 -62.45 7.89 5.20
C PRO A 267 -63.83 7.70 5.88
N ASP A 268 -64.53 6.60 5.57
CA ASP A 268 -65.90 6.36 6.04
C ASP A 268 -66.00 5.54 7.34
N GLU A 269 -64.90 5.03 7.89
CA GLU A 269 -64.86 4.49 9.27
C GLU A 269 -64.19 5.50 10.21
N GLY A 270 -64.77 6.71 10.26
CA GLY A 270 -64.51 7.66 11.32
C GLY A 270 -64.98 7.08 12.66
N GLY A 271 -64.04 6.74 13.54
CA GLY A 271 -64.30 6.29 14.90
C GLY A 271 -65.07 7.36 15.69
N ARG A 272 -66.39 7.21 15.76
CA ARG A 272 -67.21 7.84 16.81
C ARG A 272 -67.12 6.94 18.05
N PRO A 273 -66.71 7.45 19.22
CA PRO A 273 -66.86 6.69 20.45
C PRO A 273 -68.35 6.42 20.66
N SER A 274 -68.73 5.18 21.00
CA SER A 274 -70.10 4.86 21.40
C SER A 274 -70.46 5.69 22.64
N GLU A 275 -71.36 6.66 22.48
CA GLU A 275 -72.02 7.33 23.60
C GLU A 275 -72.83 6.25 24.34
N GLY A 276 -72.50 6.05 25.61
CA GLY A 276 -73.29 5.19 26.48
C GLY A 276 -74.66 5.80 26.67
N GLU A 277 -75.70 5.06 26.29
CA GLU A 277 -77.06 5.35 26.73
C GLU A 277 -77.13 5.12 28.25
N GLU A 278 -77.28 6.22 28.99
CA GLU A 278 -77.97 6.19 30.27
C GLU A 278 -79.38 5.66 30.02
N ALA A 279 -79.72 4.52 30.63
CA ALA A 279 -81.09 4.11 30.85
C ALA A 279 -81.24 3.83 32.35
N ASP A 280 -82.05 4.70 32.95
CA ASP A 280 -82.66 4.57 34.27
C ASP A 280 -83.43 3.24 34.45
N GLU A 281 -83.56 2.86 35.72
CA GLU A 281 -84.28 1.72 36.36
C GLU A 281 -83.55 0.37 36.53
#